data_AF-A0A2S6ZGH1-F1
#
_entry.id   AF-A0A2S6ZGH1-F1
#
_cell.length_a   1.000
_cell.length_b   1.000
_cell.length_c   1.000
_cell.angle_alpha   90.00
_cell.angle_beta   90.00
_cell.angle_gamma   90.00
#
_symmetry.space_group_name_H-M   'P 1'
#
loop_
_entity.id
_entity.type
_entity.pdbx_description
1 polymer ?
#
loop_
_entity_poly.entity_id
_entity_poly.type
_entity_poly.pdbx_seq_one_letter_code
_entity_poly.pdbx_strand_id
1 'polypeptide(L)'
;MASTTLKISARLAAIALLALLGTAGAAMAKNSGPGGFGINTTGGDGGDTVHVTTPAQLRNELCRSLDAAGYCNDDAPRIVVVDRTIDFRGLEGSAMGLGCHPYSNKSEALLLLNSSDTRCNDFVTSQIQYDKVGRHPIMVGSNKSLVGTGTSGIIKGT
;
A
#
# COMPACT_ATOMS: atom_id res chain seq x y z
N MET A 1 -26.31 -51.95 58.58
CA MET A 1 -25.08 -51.34 58.03
C MET A 1 -25.46 -50.47 56.85
N ALA A 2 -25.14 -49.17 56.96
CA ALA A 2 -25.09 -48.09 55.94
C ALA A 2 -26.31 -47.94 54.99
N SER A 3 -27.16 -46.89 55.05
CA SER A 3 -26.91 -45.47 54.72
C SER A 3 -26.17 -45.33 53.38
N THR A 4 -26.64 -44.62 52.35
CA THR A 4 -26.54 -43.15 52.25
C THR A 4 -27.10 -42.69 50.88
N THR A 5 -28.20 -41.93 50.94
CA THR A 5 -28.40 -40.60 50.32
C THR A 5 -28.56 -40.40 48.79
N LEU A 6 -29.75 -39.88 48.47
CA LEU A 6 -30.18 -39.15 47.27
C LEU A 6 -29.29 -37.91 46.99
N LYS A 7 -28.81 -37.73 45.74
CA LYS A 7 -28.27 -36.43 45.28
C LYS A 7 -28.92 -36.01 43.97
N ILE A 8 -29.77 -35.00 44.10
CA ILE A 8 -30.30 -34.11 43.06
C ILE A 8 -29.15 -33.25 42.51
N SER A 9 -29.35 -32.68 41.32
CA SER A 9 -28.64 -31.54 40.71
C SER A 9 -27.31 -31.86 40.01
N ALA A 10 -26.96 -31.31 38.85
CA ALA A 10 -27.50 -30.19 38.10
C ALA A 10 -27.24 -30.43 36.60
N ARG A 11 -28.18 -30.02 35.74
CA ARG A 11 -27.91 -29.87 34.31
C ARG A 11 -26.88 -28.75 34.14
N LEU A 12 -25.66 -29.07 33.73
CA LEU A 12 -24.70 -28.06 33.28
C LEU A 12 -25.16 -27.55 31.91
N ALA A 13 -25.83 -26.40 31.91
CA ALA A 13 -25.96 -25.59 30.72
C ALA A 13 -24.59 -24.91 30.47
N ALA A 14 -23.88 -25.36 29.44
CA ALA A 14 -22.69 -24.66 28.97
C ALA A 14 -23.12 -23.37 28.27
N ILE A 15 -22.92 -22.22 28.92
CA ILE A 15 -23.09 -20.91 28.31
C ILE A 15 -21.84 -20.66 27.45
N ALA A 16 -21.99 -20.79 26.13
CA ALA A 16 -20.98 -20.35 25.18
C ALA A 16 -21.04 -18.82 25.10
N LEU A 17 -20.10 -18.14 25.76
CA LEU A 17 -19.92 -16.70 25.65
C LEU A 17 -19.21 -16.40 24.33
N LEU A 18 -19.98 -16.12 23.28
CA LEU A 18 -19.45 -15.70 21.99
C LEU A 18 -18.93 -14.26 22.14
N ALA A 19 -17.62 -14.11 22.31
CA ALA A 19 -16.96 -12.81 22.22
C ALA A 19 -16.99 -12.36 20.75
N LEU A 20 -17.96 -11.52 20.38
CA LEU A 20 -17.88 -10.74 19.14
C LEU A 20 -16.75 -9.72 19.32
N LEU A 21 -15.55 -10.04 18.81
CA LEU A 21 -14.58 -9.00 18.49
C LEU A 21 -15.17 -8.19 17.34
N GLY A 22 -15.83 -7.08 17.67
CA GLY A 22 -16.18 -6.07 16.69
C GLY A 22 -14.90 -5.46 16.14
N THR A 23 -14.52 -5.84 14.92
CA THR A 23 -13.57 -5.03 14.15
C THR A 23 -14.29 -3.71 13.86
N ALA A 24 -13.90 -2.65 14.56
CA ALA A 24 -14.28 -1.30 14.17
C ALA A 24 -13.66 -1.05 12.80
N GLY A 25 -14.42 -1.33 11.74
CA GLY A 25 -14.09 -0.86 10.40
C GLY A 25 -14.05 0.65 10.50
N ALA A 26 -12.88 1.26 10.29
CA ALA A 26 -12.78 2.69 10.13
C ALA A 26 -13.74 3.08 8.99
N ALA A 27 -14.88 3.70 9.33
CA ALA A 27 -15.76 4.28 8.35
C ALA A 27 -15.02 5.48 7.75
N MET A 28 -14.26 5.21 6.69
CA MET A 28 -13.64 6.26 5.90
C MET A 28 -14.79 7.10 5.35
N ALA A 29 -14.78 8.41 5.64
CA ALA A 29 -15.81 9.31 5.19
C ALA A 29 -16.03 9.11 3.69
N LYS A 30 -17.23 8.66 3.31
CA LYS A 30 -17.63 8.55 1.92
C LYS A 30 -17.76 9.99 1.41
N ASN A 31 -16.66 10.55 0.90
CA ASN A 31 -16.74 11.70 0.01
C ASN A 31 -17.78 11.38 -1.08
N SER A 32 -18.37 12.40 -1.69
CA SER A 32 -19.51 12.36 -2.62
C SER A 32 -19.31 11.56 -3.92
N GLY A 33 -18.45 10.54 -3.92
CA GLY A 33 -18.01 9.79 -5.07
C GLY A 33 -17.03 10.60 -5.93
N PRO A 34 -16.30 9.94 -6.84
CA PRO A 34 -15.61 10.64 -7.92
C PRO A 34 -16.63 11.35 -8.83
N GLY A 35 -16.24 12.47 -9.44
CA GLY A 35 -17.02 13.13 -10.49
C GLY A 35 -16.45 12.86 -11.89
N GLY A 36 -17.17 13.30 -12.94
CA GLY A 36 -16.68 13.28 -14.32
C GLY A 36 -16.54 11.87 -14.91
N PHE A 37 -15.50 11.65 -15.73
CA PHE A 37 -15.28 10.37 -16.41
C PHE A 37 -15.09 9.17 -15.46
N GLY A 38 -14.71 9.41 -14.21
CA GLY A 38 -14.50 8.38 -13.19
C GLY A 38 -15.70 8.12 -12.27
N ILE A 39 -16.88 8.68 -12.56
CA ILE A 39 -18.02 8.73 -11.62
C ILE A 39 -18.47 7.39 -11.03
N ASN A 40 -18.27 6.29 -11.76
CA ASN A 40 -18.65 4.94 -11.32
C ASN A 40 -17.49 4.15 -10.69
N THR A 41 -16.36 4.79 -10.36
CA THR A 41 -15.23 4.09 -9.72
C THR A 41 -15.61 3.66 -8.31
N THR A 42 -15.54 2.36 -8.04
CA THR A 42 -15.79 1.75 -6.72
C THR A 42 -14.50 1.41 -5.98
N GLY A 43 -13.39 1.24 -6.70
CA GLY A 43 -12.12 0.83 -6.11
C GLY A 43 -12.24 -0.51 -5.39
N GLY A 44 -11.82 -0.55 -4.13
CA GLY A 44 -11.92 -1.73 -3.26
C GLY A 44 -13.24 -1.87 -2.49
N ASP A 45 -14.31 -1.17 -2.87
CA ASP A 45 -15.61 -1.28 -2.19
C ASP A 45 -16.10 -2.75 -2.14
N GLY A 46 -16.70 -3.14 -1.02
CA GLY A 46 -17.06 -4.53 -0.72
C GLY A 46 -15.89 -5.46 -0.36
N GLY A 47 -14.65 -4.95 -0.35
CA GLY A 47 -13.44 -5.67 0.03
C GLY A 47 -13.02 -5.50 1.48
N ASP A 48 -11.96 -6.23 1.87
CA ASP A 48 -11.35 -6.11 3.20
C ASP A 48 -10.66 -4.76 3.37
N THR A 49 -10.80 -4.17 4.57
CA THR A 49 -10.00 -3.01 5.00
C THR A 49 -8.74 -3.49 5.73
N VAL A 50 -7.57 -3.16 5.20
CA VAL A 50 -6.27 -3.56 5.72
C VAL A 50 -5.42 -2.34 6.03
N HIS A 51 -4.89 -2.25 7.25
CA HIS A 51 -3.97 -1.19 7.65
C HIS A 51 -2.53 -1.67 7.45
N VAL A 52 -1.75 -0.92 6.67
CA VAL A 52 -0.37 -1.26 6.36
C VAL A 52 0.59 -0.26 7.00
N THR A 53 1.71 -0.78 7.50
CA THR A 53 2.68 0.01 8.28
C THR A 53 4.10 -0.11 7.76
N THR A 54 4.33 -1.02 6.80
CA THR A 54 5.66 -1.31 6.24
C THR A 54 5.63 -1.33 4.71
N PRO A 55 6.78 -1.09 4.06
CA PRO A 55 6.93 -1.19 2.61
C PRO A 55 6.46 -2.53 2.02
N ALA A 56 6.83 -3.63 2.69
CA ALA A 56 6.47 -4.99 2.26
C ALA A 56 4.95 -5.25 2.35
N GLN A 57 4.32 -4.83 3.46
CA GLN A 57 2.86 -4.93 3.60
C GLN A 57 2.14 -4.11 2.53
N LEU A 58 2.58 -2.87 2.28
CA LEU A 58 1.96 -2.02 1.26
C LEU A 58 2.05 -2.65 -0.14
N ARG A 59 3.23 -3.12 -0.55
CA ARG A 59 3.41 -3.82 -1.85
C ARG A 59 2.48 -5.03 -1.96
N ASN A 60 2.43 -5.86 -0.92
CA ASN A 60 1.61 -7.06 -0.91
C ASN A 60 0.12 -6.74 -1.00
N GLU A 61 -0.39 -5.81 -0.20
CA GLU A 61 -1.83 -5.53 -0.15
C GLU A 61 -2.37 -4.82 -1.40
N LEU A 62 -1.50 -4.08 -2.10
CA LEU A 62 -1.82 -3.50 -3.40
C LEU A 62 -1.71 -4.50 -4.54
N CYS A 63 -0.87 -5.52 -4.41
CA CYS A 63 -0.70 -6.57 -5.40
C CYS A 63 -0.17 -7.87 -4.79
N ARG A 64 -1.05 -8.84 -4.53
CA ARG A 64 -0.67 -10.14 -3.94
C ARG A 64 -0.15 -11.16 -4.96
N SER A 65 -0.47 -11.00 -6.24
CA SER A 65 -0.15 -11.98 -7.27
C SER A 65 0.21 -11.31 -8.59
N LEU A 66 1.13 -11.97 -9.32
CA LEU A 66 1.55 -11.57 -10.65
C LEU A 66 1.16 -12.63 -11.67
N ASP A 67 0.88 -12.20 -12.90
CA ASP A 67 0.78 -13.09 -14.05
C ASP A 67 2.17 -13.52 -14.57
N ALA A 68 2.17 -14.34 -15.62
CA ALA A 68 3.40 -14.85 -16.23
C ALA A 68 4.28 -13.76 -16.90
N ALA A 69 3.72 -12.59 -17.18
CA ALA A 69 4.43 -11.44 -17.74
C ALA A 69 4.92 -10.47 -16.65
N GLY A 70 4.62 -10.74 -15.37
CA GLY A 70 5.03 -9.93 -14.25
C GLY A 70 4.10 -8.76 -13.94
N TYR A 71 2.90 -8.71 -14.53
CA TYR A 71 1.89 -7.72 -14.20
C TYR A 71 1.02 -8.18 -13.04
N CYS A 72 0.51 -7.21 -12.27
CA CYS A 72 -0.41 -7.53 -11.20
C CYS A 72 -1.72 -8.12 -11.74
N ASN A 73 -2.07 -9.33 -11.27
CA ASN A 73 -3.35 -9.97 -11.57
C ASN A 73 -4.24 -10.17 -10.33
N ASP A 74 -3.88 -9.52 -9.21
CA ASP A 74 -4.69 -9.50 -7.99
C ASP A 74 -5.90 -8.56 -8.15
N ASP A 75 -7.05 -9.14 -8.47
CA ASP A 75 -8.31 -8.45 -8.72
C ASP A 75 -9.26 -8.39 -7.51
N ALA A 76 -8.88 -9.00 -6.38
CA ALA A 76 -9.73 -9.04 -5.21
C ALA A 76 -9.91 -7.63 -4.59
N PRO A 77 -11.16 -7.18 -4.31
CA PRO A 77 -11.42 -5.87 -3.73
C PRO A 77 -10.71 -5.67 -2.37
N ARG A 78 -9.97 -4.57 -2.20
CA ARG A 78 -9.37 -4.18 -0.89
C ARG A 78 -9.29 -2.67 -0.69
N ILE A 79 -9.50 -2.26 0.55
CA ILE A 79 -9.22 -0.91 1.04
C ILE A 79 -7.93 -0.94 1.84
N VAL A 80 -6.86 -0.40 1.28
CA VAL A 80 -5.52 -0.36 1.89
C VAL A 80 -5.34 0.99 2.57
N VAL A 81 -5.27 0.98 3.90
CA VAL A 81 -5.17 2.19 4.72
C VAL A 81 -3.72 2.42 5.16
N VAL A 82 -3.22 3.64 4.92
CA VAL A 82 -1.89 4.10 5.35
C VAL A 82 -2.07 5.20 6.39
N ASP A 83 -1.68 4.92 7.63
CA ASP A 83 -1.85 5.82 8.78
C ASP A 83 -0.55 6.51 9.23
N ARG A 84 0.56 6.23 8.54
CA ARG A 84 1.91 6.72 8.87
C ARG A 84 2.76 6.91 7.63
N THR A 85 3.98 7.42 7.81
CA THR A 85 4.98 7.41 6.73
C THR A 85 5.50 6.00 6.50
N ILE A 86 5.36 5.51 5.28
CA ILE A 86 6.03 4.32 4.76
C ILE A 86 7.14 4.78 3.82
N ASP A 87 8.40 4.59 4.25
CA ASP A 87 9.59 5.03 3.52
C ASP A 87 10.28 3.83 2.86
N PHE A 88 10.40 3.88 1.54
CA PHE A 88 11.00 2.85 0.70
C PHE A 88 12.46 3.15 0.33
N ARG A 89 12.95 4.35 0.65
CA ARG A 89 14.33 4.76 0.32
C ARG A 89 15.34 3.83 0.97
N GLY A 90 16.38 3.48 0.22
CA GLY A 90 17.50 2.64 0.64
C GLY A 90 17.20 1.14 0.61
N LEU A 91 15.95 0.70 0.44
CA LEU A 91 15.58 -0.72 0.48
C LEU A 91 16.20 -1.53 -0.65
N GLU A 92 16.49 -0.89 -1.79
CA GLU A 92 17.09 -1.55 -2.96
C GLU A 92 18.55 -1.11 -3.18
N GLY A 93 19.09 -0.33 -2.25
CA GLY A 93 20.42 0.27 -2.34
C GLY A 93 20.54 1.33 -3.44
N SER A 94 21.78 1.72 -3.74
CA SER A 94 22.07 2.72 -4.76
C SER A 94 22.59 2.11 -6.07
N ALA A 95 22.42 2.84 -7.15
CA ALA A 95 22.99 2.57 -8.47
C ALA A 95 23.70 3.81 -9.02
N MET A 96 24.53 3.58 -10.03
CA MET A 96 25.23 4.58 -10.80
C MET A 96 24.66 4.60 -12.21
N GLY A 97 24.30 5.78 -12.73
CA GLY A 97 23.75 5.95 -14.07
C GLY A 97 24.22 7.26 -14.70
N LEU A 98 24.36 7.26 -16.02
CA LEU A 98 24.70 8.48 -16.75
C LEU A 98 23.47 9.40 -16.84
N GLY A 99 23.65 10.66 -16.45
CA GLY A 99 22.62 11.68 -16.54
C GLY A 99 23.15 13.02 -17.02
N CYS A 100 22.25 13.95 -17.32
CA CYS A 100 22.57 15.31 -17.77
C CYS A 100 21.68 16.35 -17.06
N HIS A 101 22.11 17.62 -17.09
CA HIS A 101 21.36 18.76 -16.53
C HIS A 101 20.99 19.77 -17.62
N PRO A 102 19.92 19.54 -18.38
CA PRO A 102 19.59 20.39 -19.53
C PRO A 102 18.89 21.68 -19.15
N TYR A 103 18.39 21.78 -17.91
CA TYR A 103 17.74 22.97 -17.40
C TYR A 103 18.29 23.30 -16.02
N SER A 104 18.76 24.53 -15.86
CA SER A 104 19.19 25.07 -14.56
C SER A 104 18.67 26.49 -14.38
N ASN A 105 18.21 26.80 -13.17
CA ASN A 105 17.97 28.17 -12.71
C ASN A 105 18.99 28.51 -11.60
N LYS A 106 18.85 29.68 -10.96
CA LYS A 106 19.82 30.17 -9.97
C LYS A 106 19.96 29.29 -8.71
N SER A 107 18.97 28.46 -8.39
CA SER A 107 18.94 27.65 -7.15
C SER A 107 18.79 26.15 -7.39
N GLU A 108 18.37 25.72 -8.58
CA GLU A 108 18.00 24.34 -8.86
C GLU A 108 18.34 23.95 -10.30
N ALA A 109 18.65 22.67 -10.51
CA ALA A 109 18.83 22.08 -11.83
C ALA A 109 17.95 20.85 -11.97
N LEU A 110 17.29 20.70 -13.13
CA LEU A 110 16.62 19.46 -13.49
C LEU A 110 17.69 18.44 -13.88
N LEU A 111 17.67 17.29 -13.22
CA LEU A 111 18.49 16.14 -13.58
C LEU A 111 17.68 15.15 -14.41
N LEU A 112 18.17 14.77 -15.59
CA LEU A 112 17.66 13.61 -16.31
C LEU A 112 18.62 12.45 -16.13
N LEU A 113 18.09 11.34 -15.60
CA LEU A 113 18.83 10.10 -15.37
C LEU A 113 18.87 9.17 -16.60
N ASN A 114 18.56 9.71 -17.79
CA ASN A 114 18.63 8.99 -19.05
C ASN A 114 19.49 9.81 -20.03
N SER A 115 20.77 9.45 -20.15
CA SER A 115 21.69 10.12 -21.06
C SER A 115 21.35 9.96 -22.54
N SER A 116 20.52 8.98 -22.92
CA SER A 116 20.05 8.79 -24.30
C SER A 116 18.83 9.64 -24.65
N ASP A 117 18.32 10.43 -23.71
CA ASP A 117 17.25 11.38 -23.99
C ASP A 117 17.75 12.49 -24.91
N THR A 118 16.98 12.86 -25.94
CA THR A 118 17.39 13.91 -26.90
C THR A 118 17.64 15.26 -26.24
N ARG A 119 17.07 15.51 -25.06
CA ARG A 119 17.32 16.72 -24.27
C ARG A 119 18.74 16.75 -23.68
N CYS A 120 19.46 15.63 -23.67
CA CYS A 120 20.86 15.55 -23.24
C CYS A 120 21.88 15.74 -24.36
N ASN A 121 21.47 15.80 -25.64
CA ASN A 121 22.40 15.80 -26.78
C ASN A 121 23.48 16.88 -26.71
N ASP A 122 23.12 18.08 -26.24
CA ASP A 122 24.03 19.23 -26.16
C ASP A 122 24.61 19.45 -24.75
N PHE A 123 24.43 18.48 -23.84
CA PHE A 123 24.82 18.61 -22.43
C PHE A 123 25.83 17.54 -22.03
N VAL A 124 26.75 17.93 -21.15
CA VAL A 124 27.73 17.00 -20.57
C VAL A 124 26.98 15.94 -19.76
N THR A 125 27.31 14.68 -20.01
CA THR A 125 26.82 13.57 -19.20
C THR A 125 27.80 13.28 -18.07
N SER A 126 27.27 13.01 -16.89
CA SER A 126 28.05 12.66 -15.70
C SER A 126 27.46 11.45 -15.01
N GLN A 127 28.29 10.80 -14.19
CA GLN A 127 27.83 9.71 -13.35
C GLN A 127 27.03 10.24 -12.16
N ILE A 128 25.81 9.73 -12.04
CA ILE A 128 24.85 10.10 -11.00
C ILE A 128 24.62 8.88 -10.13
N GLN A 129 24.78 9.06 -8.81
CA GLN A 129 24.32 8.10 -7.84
C GLN A 129 22.84 8.34 -7.52
N TYR A 130 22.02 7.29 -7.56
CA TYR A 130 20.60 7.37 -7.24
C TYR A 130 20.14 6.13 -6.48
N ASP A 131 19.04 6.28 -5.75
CA ASP A 131 18.36 5.16 -5.09
C ASP A 131 17.60 4.31 -6.11
N LYS A 132 17.84 3.00 -6.14
CA LYS A 132 17.23 2.10 -7.13
C LYS A 132 15.71 2.05 -7.00
N VAL A 133 15.17 2.29 -5.81
CA VAL A 133 13.75 2.10 -5.55
C VAL A 133 12.86 2.99 -6.43
N GLY A 134 13.32 4.19 -6.80
CA GLY A 134 12.59 5.10 -7.69
C GLY A 134 12.51 4.62 -9.15
N ARG A 135 13.11 3.48 -9.49
CA ARG A 135 13.04 2.82 -10.80
C ARG A 135 12.10 1.61 -10.81
N HIS A 136 11.60 1.19 -9.65
CA HIS A 136 10.75 0.01 -9.51
C HIS A 136 9.44 0.40 -8.83
N PRO A 137 8.45 0.90 -9.60
CA PRO A 137 7.21 1.39 -9.04
C PRO A 137 6.42 0.28 -8.34
N ILE A 138 5.64 0.66 -7.33
CA ILE A 138 4.71 -0.25 -6.68
C ILE A 138 3.59 -0.62 -7.66
N MET A 139 3.40 -1.91 -7.87
CA MET A 139 2.27 -2.43 -8.65
C MET A 139 0.97 -2.33 -7.87
N VAL A 140 -0.11 -1.94 -8.54
CA VAL A 140 -1.47 -1.85 -8.00
C VAL A 140 -2.38 -2.68 -8.88
N GLY A 141 -3.01 -3.71 -8.30
CA GLY A 141 -4.00 -4.53 -8.99
C GLY A 141 -5.34 -3.82 -9.18
N SER A 142 -6.27 -4.49 -9.85
CA SER A 142 -7.65 -4.01 -9.97
C SER A 142 -8.37 -4.01 -8.61
N ASN A 143 -9.43 -3.22 -8.50
CA ASN A 143 -10.30 -3.16 -7.33
C ASN A 143 -9.56 -2.80 -6.01
N LYS A 144 -8.71 -1.77 -6.06
CA LYS A 144 -7.99 -1.27 -4.87
C LYS A 144 -8.43 0.14 -4.53
N SER A 145 -8.54 0.43 -3.24
CA SER A 145 -8.64 1.78 -2.70
C SER A 145 -7.46 2.01 -1.75
N LEU A 146 -6.49 2.83 -2.15
CA LEU A 146 -5.39 3.24 -1.28
C LEU A 146 -5.75 4.55 -0.59
N VAL A 147 -5.86 4.55 0.73
CA VAL A 147 -6.40 5.69 1.49
C VAL A 147 -5.46 6.10 2.62
N GLY A 148 -5.06 7.37 2.63
CA GLY A 148 -4.31 7.95 3.74
C GLY A 148 -5.22 8.38 4.90
N THR A 149 -4.76 8.20 6.14
CA THR A 149 -5.45 8.74 7.32
C THR A 149 -4.93 10.14 7.66
N GLY A 150 -5.83 11.13 7.63
CA GLY A 150 -5.50 12.53 7.94
C GLY A 150 -4.32 13.04 7.10
N THR A 151 -3.31 13.61 7.77
CA THR A 151 -2.06 14.09 7.16
C THR A 151 -0.89 13.11 7.31
N SER A 152 -1.13 11.93 7.90
CA SER A 152 -0.06 10.99 8.28
C SER A 152 0.23 9.93 7.23
N GLY A 153 -0.76 9.61 6.37
CA GLY A 153 -0.59 8.64 5.29
C GLY A 153 0.34 9.14 4.19
N ILE A 154 1.62 8.78 4.27
CA ILE A 154 2.68 9.26 3.37
C ILE A 154 3.46 8.05 2.83
N ILE A 155 3.74 8.03 1.53
CA ILE A 155 4.63 7.06 0.89
C ILE A 155 5.84 7.84 0.34
N LYS A 156 7.07 7.39 0.62
CA LYS A 156 8.30 8.05 0.17
C LYS A 156 9.19 7.07 -0.59
N GLY A 157 9.77 7.53 -1.70
CA GLY A 157 10.80 6.82 -2.45
C GLY A 157 10.28 5.59 -3.19
N THR A 158 9.40 5.77 -4.16
CA THR A 158 8.82 4.70 -4.98
C THR A 158 9.04 4.96 -6.46
#